data_AF-A0AAF0DYM8-F1
#
_entry.id   AF-A0AAF0DYM8-F1
#
_cell.length_a   1.000
_cell.length_b   1.000
_cell.length_c   1.000
_cell.angle_alpha   90.00
_cell.angle_beta   90.00
_cell.angle_gamma   90.00
#
_symmetry.space_group_name_H-M   'P 1'
#
loop_
_entity.id
_entity.type
_entity.pdbx_description
1 polymer ?
#
loop_
_entity_poly.entity_id
_entity_poly.type
_entity_poly.pdbx_seq_one_letter_code
_entity_poly.pdbx_strand_id
1 'polypeptide(L)'
;MDSHGAGQGTAHHADDAAFSFVCLGVGGGPLETNCSGYLMKPADQKWSDGTTLLEAGSLATLLREPKNALFDAEFPDCSAEGKAEIVNAWVRQALISHGHLDHIFGLVLASAAQRVQRPVYGLRDTLDTILGVFNGRVWPKLASYDANDPGAFYHLRAYVRAYPVSHGASLLAHGTAKFSPIRSHDSSPNPCKFDTGHISTTVSTAFLFTHTRKDQDVLFMGDVEPDTVGGSSLNRHVWEAVAQRAAQGKLRAVFLECSYGSAQPNEFLFGHLTPPHLYAELKMLAECVRVARREKHTTGILRGLKCVVIHVKDMMLPGPGCPCRIPSNCDPELLASTEPGPLPVDLRKEIAGELDALEAEGQLGLEIIVTKQGQRIGAP
;
A
#
# COMPACT_ATOMS: atom_id res chain seq x y z
N MET A 1 -37.12 45.81 3.51
CA MET A 1 -35.75 46.37 3.60
C MET A 1 -34.97 45.35 4.39
N ASP A 2 -34.50 44.34 3.67
CA ASP A 2 -33.85 43.17 4.24
C ASP A 2 -32.35 43.31 4.01
N SER A 3 -31.57 43.18 5.07
CA SER A 3 -30.13 42.95 4.96
C SER A 3 -29.72 41.95 6.03
N HIS A 4 -29.76 40.67 5.65
CA HIS A 4 -29.10 39.59 6.37
C HIS A 4 -27.62 39.54 5.99
N GLY A 5 -26.77 39.48 7.02
CA GLY A 5 -25.32 39.37 6.89
C GLY A 5 -24.92 38.03 6.28
N ALA A 6 -24.13 38.09 5.21
CA ALA A 6 -23.49 36.95 4.62
C ALA A 6 -22.28 36.55 5.47
N GLY A 7 -22.35 35.35 6.05
CA GLY A 7 -21.21 34.68 6.68
C GLY A 7 -20.13 34.37 5.64
N GLN A 8 -18.89 34.68 5.98
CA GLN A 8 -17.72 34.23 5.24
C GLN A 8 -17.59 32.72 5.41
N GLY A 9 -17.97 31.97 4.37
CA GLY A 9 -17.61 30.57 4.24
C GLY A 9 -16.10 30.46 4.04
N THR A 10 -15.42 29.76 4.94
CA THR A 10 -14.00 29.44 4.84
C THR A 10 -13.77 28.58 3.60
N ALA A 11 -13.10 29.13 2.60
CA ALA A 11 -12.53 28.36 1.51
C ALA A 11 -11.54 27.34 2.10
N HIS A 12 -11.89 26.05 2.06
CA HIS A 12 -10.95 25.00 2.41
C HIS A 12 -9.80 25.03 1.40
N HIS A 13 -8.61 25.39 1.88
CA HIS A 13 -7.39 25.55 1.08
C HIS A 13 -6.96 24.24 0.42
N ALA A 14 -7.13 24.17 -0.89
CA ALA A 14 -6.40 23.33 -1.83
C ALA A 14 -4.86 23.43 -1.69
N ASP A 15 -4.35 24.51 -1.10
CA ASP A 15 -2.94 24.94 -1.16
C ASP A 15 -2.00 24.29 -0.12
N ASP A 16 -2.51 23.43 0.77
CA ASP A 16 -1.75 22.98 1.96
C ASP A 16 -1.09 21.59 1.85
N ALA A 17 -1.37 20.78 0.82
CA ALA A 17 -0.80 19.43 0.73
C ALA A 17 0.75 19.45 0.69
N ALA A 18 1.41 18.57 1.46
CA ALA A 18 2.87 18.44 1.45
C ALA A 18 3.41 17.48 0.39
N PHE A 19 2.61 16.49 0.01
CA PHE A 19 2.96 15.50 -1.00
C PHE A 19 1.82 15.35 -1.98
N SER A 20 2.19 14.97 -3.20
CA SER A 20 1.25 14.72 -4.27
C SER A 20 1.50 13.33 -4.85
N PHE A 21 0.45 12.52 -4.95
CA PHE A 21 0.50 11.13 -5.40
C PHE A 21 -0.32 10.92 -6.65
N VAL A 22 0.18 10.07 -7.55
CA VAL A 22 -0.60 9.48 -8.64
C VAL A 22 -0.73 7.99 -8.37
N CYS A 23 -1.96 7.51 -8.28
CA CYS A 23 -2.29 6.09 -8.15
C CYS A 23 -2.12 5.38 -9.49
N LEU A 24 -0.93 4.86 -9.81
CA LEU A 24 -0.70 4.11 -11.06
C LEU A 24 -1.44 2.77 -11.03
N GLY A 25 -1.50 2.13 -9.88
CA GLY A 25 -2.36 0.98 -9.60
C GLY A 25 -2.63 0.87 -8.11
N VAL A 26 -3.82 0.37 -7.77
CA VAL A 26 -4.38 0.38 -6.40
C VAL A 26 -5.05 -0.93 -6.02
N GLY A 27 -4.84 -1.96 -6.84
CA GLY A 27 -5.39 -3.29 -6.66
C GLY A 27 -4.35 -4.25 -6.10
N GLY A 28 -4.83 -5.26 -5.40
CA GLY A 28 -4.03 -6.38 -4.88
C GLY A 28 -4.05 -7.62 -5.77
N GLY A 29 -4.21 -7.41 -7.08
CA GLY A 29 -4.54 -8.45 -8.06
C GLY A 29 -6.06 -8.73 -8.15
N PRO A 30 -6.47 -9.58 -9.11
CA PRO A 30 -5.63 -10.34 -10.03
C PRO A 30 -5.23 -9.58 -11.32
N LEU A 31 -5.75 -8.37 -11.53
CA LEU A 31 -5.47 -7.60 -12.75
C LEU A 31 -4.05 -7.02 -12.74
N GLU A 32 -3.18 -7.51 -13.62
CA GLU A 32 -1.77 -7.12 -13.75
C GLU A 32 -1.56 -5.65 -14.16
N THR A 33 -2.61 -5.03 -14.69
CA THR A 33 -2.61 -3.62 -15.08
C THR A 33 -3.00 -2.67 -13.95
N ASN A 34 -3.48 -3.17 -12.81
CA ASN A 34 -3.88 -2.37 -11.64
C ASN A 34 -3.24 -2.86 -10.32
N CYS A 35 -2.12 -3.57 -10.36
CA CYS A 35 -1.33 -3.89 -9.19
C CYS A 35 -0.73 -2.64 -8.53
N SER A 36 -0.47 -2.69 -7.22
CA SER A 36 -0.07 -1.52 -6.44
C SER A 36 1.16 -0.81 -6.97
N GLY A 37 1.02 0.50 -7.21
CA GLY A 37 2.09 1.34 -7.72
C GLY A 37 1.69 2.82 -7.68
N TYR A 38 2.58 3.67 -7.17
CA TYR A 38 2.28 5.08 -6.92
C TYR A 38 3.47 5.96 -7.27
N LEU A 39 3.22 7.07 -7.97
CA LEU A 39 4.21 8.13 -8.09
C LEU A 39 3.98 9.17 -7.02
N MET A 40 5.02 9.53 -6.29
CA MET A 40 4.99 10.55 -5.25
C MET A 40 6.01 11.65 -5.57
N LYS A 41 5.62 12.91 -5.33
CA LYS A 41 6.55 14.05 -5.24
C LYS A 41 6.19 14.97 -4.07
N PRO A 42 7.12 15.79 -3.58
CA PRO A 42 6.76 16.99 -2.83
C PRO A 42 5.75 17.83 -3.61
N ALA A 43 4.68 18.29 -2.95
CA ALA A 43 3.61 19.02 -3.64
C ALA A 43 4.10 20.34 -4.24
N ASP A 44 5.09 20.97 -3.61
CA ASP A 44 5.71 22.24 -4.00
C ASP A 44 6.83 22.10 -5.05
N GLN A 45 6.99 20.92 -5.66
CA GLN A 45 7.96 20.66 -6.73
C GLN A 45 7.26 20.27 -8.04
N LYS A 46 7.92 20.48 -9.18
CA LYS A 46 7.42 19.97 -10.47
C LYS A 46 7.66 18.47 -10.58
N TRP A 47 6.86 17.79 -11.40
CA TRP A 47 7.09 16.38 -11.72
C TRP A 47 8.46 16.12 -12.32
N SER A 48 8.92 17.02 -13.19
CA SER A 48 10.23 16.97 -13.82
C SER A 48 11.39 17.22 -12.85
N ASP A 49 11.13 17.77 -11.65
CA ASP A 49 12.13 17.90 -10.59
C ASP A 49 12.41 16.57 -9.91
N GLY A 50 11.74 15.48 -10.32
CA GLY A 50 12.00 14.12 -9.86
C GLY A 50 10.91 13.56 -8.97
N THR A 51 10.62 12.27 -9.15
CA THR A 51 9.59 11.55 -8.39
C THR A 51 10.16 10.35 -7.64
N THR A 52 9.42 9.89 -6.65
CA THR A 52 9.64 8.61 -5.99
C THR A 52 8.56 7.64 -6.44
N LEU A 53 8.95 6.46 -6.90
CA LEU A 53 8.04 5.36 -7.15
C LEU A 53 7.86 4.58 -5.83
N LEU A 54 6.63 4.47 -5.34
CA LEU A 54 6.25 3.67 -4.17
C LEU A 54 5.48 2.47 -4.65
N GLU A 55 5.96 1.27 -4.35
CA GLU A 55 5.52 0.05 -5.02
C GLU A 55 5.68 0.15 -6.55
N ALA A 56 5.75 -0.98 -7.23
CA ALA A 56 5.99 -1.01 -8.66
C ALA A 56 5.32 -2.22 -9.32
N GLY A 57 4.12 -2.54 -8.87
CA GLY A 57 3.24 -3.56 -9.44
C GLY A 57 2.81 -3.23 -10.85
N SER A 58 2.17 -2.08 -11.04
CA SER A 58 1.72 -1.61 -12.36
C SER A 58 2.29 -0.24 -12.70
N LEU A 59 3.04 -0.20 -13.81
CA LEU A 59 3.47 1.04 -14.47
C LEU A 59 2.74 1.28 -15.79
N ALA A 60 1.95 0.30 -16.27
CA ALA A 60 1.26 0.33 -17.56
C ALA A 60 0.26 1.50 -17.69
N THR A 61 -0.28 2.00 -16.58
CA THR A 61 -1.17 3.18 -16.55
C THR A 61 -0.50 4.43 -17.15
N LEU A 62 0.83 4.54 -17.01
CA LEU A 62 1.60 5.62 -17.63
C LEU A 62 1.48 5.63 -19.16
N LEU A 63 1.26 4.47 -19.77
CA LEU A 63 1.08 4.33 -21.23
C LEU A 63 -0.35 4.64 -21.67
N ARG A 64 -1.36 4.42 -20.82
CA ARG A 64 -2.77 4.52 -21.22
C ARG A 64 -3.30 5.94 -21.09
N GLU A 65 -3.08 6.59 -19.95
CA GLU A 65 -3.74 7.87 -19.63
C GLU A 65 -2.86 8.86 -18.83
N PRO A 66 -1.62 9.18 -19.27
CA PRO A 66 -0.74 10.06 -18.50
C PRO A 66 -1.33 11.46 -18.31
N LYS A 67 -2.12 11.98 -19.25
CA LYS A 67 -2.71 13.33 -19.16
C LYS A 67 -3.80 13.46 -18.09
N ASN A 68 -4.60 12.42 -17.86
CA ASN A 68 -5.69 12.47 -16.87
C ASN A 68 -5.11 12.45 -15.45
N ALA A 69 -4.06 11.66 -15.26
CA ALA A 69 -3.40 11.51 -13.97
C ALA A 69 -2.37 12.61 -13.70
N LEU A 70 -1.63 13.05 -14.71
CA LEU A 70 -0.58 14.08 -14.61
C LEU A 70 -0.99 15.35 -15.36
N PHE A 71 -2.20 15.86 -15.07
CA PHE A 71 -2.77 17.03 -15.74
C PHE A 71 -1.96 18.32 -15.53
N ASP A 72 -1.20 18.38 -14.43
CA ASP A 72 -0.31 19.48 -14.04
C ASP A 72 1.15 19.26 -14.49
N ALA A 73 1.41 18.20 -15.28
CA ALA A 73 2.70 17.96 -15.90
C ALA A 73 2.76 18.52 -17.32
N GLU A 74 3.87 19.17 -17.63
CA GLU A 74 4.17 19.65 -18.98
C GLU A 74 4.85 18.53 -19.77
N PHE A 75 4.24 18.16 -20.91
CA PHE A 75 4.79 17.18 -21.83
C PHE A 75 5.06 17.83 -23.19
N PRO A 76 6.15 17.46 -23.89
CA PRO A 76 6.32 17.79 -25.29
C PRO A 76 5.23 17.11 -26.14
N ASP A 77 5.09 17.58 -27.38
CA ASP A 77 4.18 16.93 -28.33
C ASP A 77 4.76 15.59 -28.80
N CYS A 78 4.39 14.54 -28.10
CA CYS A 78 4.82 13.16 -28.36
C CYS A 78 3.69 12.16 -28.05
N SER A 79 3.90 10.91 -28.47
CA SER A 79 2.96 9.82 -28.26
C SER A 79 2.75 9.51 -26.77
N ALA A 80 1.76 8.67 -26.45
CA ALA A 80 1.52 8.25 -25.08
C ALA A 80 2.72 7.46 -24.51
N GLU A 81 3.37 6.65 -25.33
CA GLU A 81 4.60 5.94 -25.01
C GLU A 81 5.76 6.91 -24.71
N GLY A 82 5.92 7.95 -25.55
CA GLY A 82 6.91 8.99 -25.31
C GLY A 82 6.68 9.71 -23.97
N LYS A 83 5.41 10.00 -23.63
CA LYS A 83 5.07 10.57 -22.32
C LYS A 83 5.36 9.61 -21.17
N ALA A 84 5.04 8.33 -21.31
CA ALA A 84 5.33 7.31 -20.31
C ALA A 84 6.84 7.19 -20.05
N GLU A 85 7.66 7.21 -21.11
CA GLU A 85 9.12 7.21 -20.99
C GLU A 85 9.66 8.47 -20.32
N ILE A 86 9.06 9.63 -20.59
CA ILE A 86 9.40 10.88 -19.88
C ILE A 86 9.07 10.77 -18.39
N VAL A 87 7.89 10.24 -18.03
CA VAL A 87 7.54 10.02 -16.62
C VAL A 87 8.46 9.00 -15.96
N ASN A 88 8.77 7.91 -16.67
CA ASN A 88 9.76 6.94 -16.21
C ASN A 88 11.10 7.65 -15.97
N ALA A 89 11.57 8.51 -16.87
CA ALA A 89 12.79 9.29 -16.71
C ALA A 89 12.80 10.22 -15.48
N TRP A 90 11.63 10.70 -15.02
CA TRP A 90 11.50 11.51 -13.80
C TRP A 90 11.62 10.71 -12.50
N VAL A 91 11.36 9.40 -12.49
CA VAL A 91 11.51 8.58 -11.28
C VAL A 91 12.97 8.57 -10.83
N ARG A 92 13.29 9.08 -9.64
CA ARG A 92 14.68 9.10 -9.14
C ARG A 92 15.04 7.88 -8.32
N GLN A 93 14.04 7.25 -7.72
CA GLN A 93 14.20 6.13 -6.80
C GLN A 93 12.90 5.34 -6.70
N ALA A 94 13.00 4.07 -6.33
CA ALA A 94 11.85 3.24 -5.99
C ALA A 94 11.94 2.79 -4.52
N LEU A 95 10.83 2.79 -3.79
CA LEU A 95 10.70 2.18 -2.46
C LEU A 95 9.67 1.06 -2.57
N ILE A 96 10.07 -0.15 -2.19
CA ILE A 96 9.26 -1.37 -2.31
C ILE A 96 9.06 -1.95 -0.92
N SER A 97 7.80 -2.17 -0.50
CA SER A 97 7.51 -2.69 0.83
C SER A 97 7.95 -4.15 0.99
N HIS A 98 7.62 -4.99 0.02
CA HIS A 98 7.96 -6.41 0.00
C HIS A 98 8.06 -6.97 -1.43
N GLY A 99 8.66 -8.16 -1.56
CA GLY A 99 9.05 -8.73 -2.85
C GLY A 99 7.99 -9.56 -3.57
N HIS A 100 6.70 -9.43 -3.22
CA HIS A 100 5.63 -10.11 -3.96
C HIS A 100 5.49 -9.54 -5.37
N LEU A 101 5.03 -10.39 -6.30
CA LEU A 101 5.10 -10.09 -7.72
C LEU A 101 4.22 -8.88 -8.09
N ASP A 102 3.04 -8.76 -7.52
CA ASP A 102 2.14 -7.62 -7.66
C ASP A 102 2.68 -6.31 -7.05
N HIS A 103 3.83 -6.33 -6.37
CA HIS A 103 4.53 -5.13 -5.91
C HIS A 103 5.76 -4.78 -6.75
N ILE A 104 6.25 -5.70 -7.58
CA ILE A 104 7.50 -5.53 -8.35
C ILE A 104 7.37 -5.81 -9.85
N PHE A 105 6.24 -6.32 -10.32
CA PHE A 105 6.05 -6.77 -11.70
C PHE A 105 6.36 -5.66 -12.71
N GLY A 106 5.80 -4.47 -12.52
CA GLY A 106 6.08 -3.28 -13.30
C GLY A 106 7.54 -2.84 -13.24
N LEU A 107 8.20 -2.93 -12.08
CA LEU A 107 9.64 -2.66 -11.94
C LEU A 107 10.47 -3.59 -12.83
N VAL A 108 10.14 -4.88 -12.81
CA VAL A 108 10.81 -5.93 -13.58
C VAL A 108 10.62 -5.68 -15.07
N LEU A 109 9.38 -5.49 -15.53
CA LEU A 109 9.12 -5.22 -16.95
C LEU A 109 9.74 -3.90 -17.43
N ALA A 110 9.60 -2.82 -16.67
CA ALA A 110 10.15 -1.51 -17.04
C ALA A 110 11.68 -1.48 -17.07
N SER A 111 12.35 -2.43 -16.40
CA SER A 111 13.82 -2.54 -16.46
C SER A 111 14.36 -2.77 -17.88
N ALA A 112 13.55 -3.36 -18.77
CA ALA A 112 13.93 -3.58 -20.17
C ALA A 112 14.07 -2.27 -20.98
N ALA A 113 13.35 -1.22 -20.58
CA ALA A 113 13.43 0.10 -21.19
C ALA A 113 14.37 1.05 -20.42
N GLN A 114 14.85 0.65 -19.24
CA GLN A 114 15.62 1.52 -18.36
C GLN A 114 16.96 1.93 -18.98
N ARG A 115 17.25 3.23 -18.93
CA ARG A 115 18.49 3.81 -19.49
C ARG A 115 19.39 4.44 -18.44
N VAL A 116 18.88 4.62 -17.22
CA VAL A 116 19.59 5.26 -16.12
C VAL A 116 19.60 4.35 -14.91
N GLN A 117 20.73 4.32 -14.21
CA GLN A 117 20.84 3.57 -12.96
C GLN A 117 20.07 4.27 -11.85
N ARG A 118 19.37 3.51 -11.01
CA ARG A 118 18.50 4.04 -9.95
C ARG A 118 18.60 3.23 -8.67
N PRO A 119 18.55 3.90 -7.51
CA PRO A 119 18.44 3.20 -6.25
C PRO A 119 17.04 2.60 -6.07
N VAL A 120 16.99 1.36 -5.60
CA VAL A 120 15.78 0.68 -5.12
C VAL A 120 15.95 0.42 -3.64
N TYR A 121 15.00 0.91 -2.86
CA TYR A 121 15.00 0.89 -1.42
C TYR A 121 13.95 -0.08 -0.88
N GLY A 122 14.31 -0.77 0.20
CA GLY A 122 13.43 -1.72 0.89
C GLY A 122 14.13 -2.31 2.11
N LEU A 123 13.44 -3.22 2.81
CA LEU A 123 14.09 -4.07 3.81
C LEU A 123 14.96 -5.12 3.13
N ARG A 124 15.88 -5.72 3.90
CA ARG A 124 16.86 -6.68 3.36
C ARG A 124 16.18 -7.86 2.65
N ASP A 125 15.15 -8.45 3.27
CA ASP A 125 14.42 -9.57 2.67
C ASP A 125 13.77 -9.16 1.35
N THR A 126 13.14 -7.97 1.28
CA THR A 126 12.57 -7.41 0.05
C THR A 126 13.61 -7.29 -1.07
N LEU A 127 14.77 -6.72 -0.75
CA LEU A 127 15.85 -6.53 -1.72
C LEU A 127 16.48 -7.86 -2.15
N ASP A 128 16.59 -8.83 -1.25
CA ASP A 128 17.09 -10.17 -1.57
C ASP A 128 16.08 -10.93 -2.45
N THR A 129 14.76 -10.77 -2.25
CA THR A 129 13.74 -11.27 -3.18
C THR A 129 13.87 -10.64 -4.56
N ILE A 130 14.01 -9.31 -4.64
CA ILE A 130 14.21 -8.59 -5.91
C ILE A 130 15.48 -9.12 -6.62
N LEU A 131 16.59 -9.25 -5.89
CA LEU A 131 17.84 -9.80 -6.44
C LEU A 131 17.64 -11.23 -6.98
N GLY A 132 16.82 -12.04 -6.29
CA GLY A 132 16.43 -13.37 -6.73
C GLY A 132 15.65 -13.39 -8.05
N VAL A 133 14.86 -12.35 -8.36
CA VAL A 133 14.18 -12.19 -9.66
C VAL A 133 15.17 -11.80 -10.76
N PHE A 134 16.07 -10.87 -10.48
CA PHE A 134 17.13 -10.43 -11.41
C PHE A 134 18.36 -11.37 -11.40
N ASN A 135 18.12 -12.68 -11.45
CA ASN A 135 19.17 -13.71 -11.33
C ASN A 135 19.75 -14.19 -12.68
N GLY A 136 19.31 -13.62 -13.81
CA GLY A 136 19.71 -14.03 -15.16
C GLY A 136 18.90 -15.22 -15.72
N ARG A 137 18.00 -15.82 -14.94
CA ARG A 137 17.13 -16.93 -15.35
C ARG A 137 15.66 -16.54 -15.41
N VAL A 138 15.14 -15.89 -14.37
CA VAL A 138 13.78 -15.32 -14.37
C VAL A 138 13.78 -14.02 -15.16
N TRP A 139 14.73 -13.13 -14.85
CA TRP A 139 14.96 -11.88 -15.56
C TRP A 139 16.46 -11.59 -15.68
N PRO A 140 16.94 -10.83 -16.70
CA PRO A 140 18.35 -10.44 -16.81
C PRO A 140 18.92 -9.86 -15.52
N LYS A 141 20.22 -10.05 -15.28
CA LYS A 141 20.90 -9.56 -14.06
C LYS A 141 21.08 -8.04 -14.11
N LEU A 142 20.02 -7.31 -13.77
CA LEU A 142 19.97 -5.84 -13.81
C LEU A 142 19.87 -5.20 -12.43
N ALA A 143 19.95 -5.99 -11.34
CA ALA A 143 19.98 -5.50 -9.97
C ALA A 143 21.27 -5.92 -9.26
N SER A 144 21.81 -5.03 -8.42
CA SER A 144 23.02 -5.30 -7.62
C SER A 144 23.02 -4.50 -6.33
N TYR A 145 23.68 -5.02 -5.30
CA TYR A 145 24.03 -4.26 -4.10
C TYR A 145 25.30 -3.41 -4.31
N ASP A 146 26.14 -3.75 -5.30
CA ASP A 146 27.31 -2.95 -5.64
C ASP A 146 26.87 -1.73 -6.48
N ALA A 147 26.94 -0.55 -5.86
CA ALA A 147 26.58 0.72 -6.49
C ALA A 147 27.45 1.06 -7.72
N ASN A 148 28.57 0.38 -7.93
CA ASN A 148 29.46 0.58 -9.07
C ASN A 148 29.29 -0.49 -10.16
N ASP A 149 28.36 -1.45 -10.01
CA ASP A 149 28.12 -2.46 -11.04
C ASP A 149 27.55 -1.79 -12.31
N PRO A 150 28.31 -1.76 -13.43
CA PRO A 150 27.85 -1.10 -14.65
C PRO A 150 26.75 -1.89 -15.38
N GLY A 151 26.56 -3.17 -15.03
CA GLY A 151 25.52 -4.03 -15.58
C GLY A 151 24.18 -3.92 -14.84
N ALA A 152 24.16 -3.29 -13.66
CA ALA A 152 22.95 -3.11 -12.88
C ALA A 152 22.29 -1.76 -13.18
N PHE A 153 21.01 -1.79 -13.54
CA PHE A 153 20.17 -0.59 -13.60
C PHE A 153 19.51 -0.28 -12.25
N TYR A 154 19.36 -1.29 -11.39
CA TYR A 154 18.79 -1.14 -10.05
C TYR A 154 19.84 -1.40 -8.97
N HIS A 155 20.13 -0.37 -8.20
CA HIS A 155 21.08 -0.43 -7.08
C HIS A 155 20.31 -0.61 -5.77
N LEU A 156 20.40 -1.79 -5.20
CA LEU A 156 19.65 -2.20 -4.02
C LEU A 156 20.24 -1.56 -2.76
N ARG A 157 19.41 -0.88 -1.97
CA ARG A 157 19.85 -0.14 -0.77
C ARG A 157 18.86 -0.32 0.38
N ALA A 158 19.34 -0.76 1.54
CA ALA A 158 18.49 -0.87 2.72
C ALA A 158 17.95 0.51 3.12
N TYR A 159 16.64 0.60 3.38
CA TYR A 159 16.01 1.86 3.79
C TYR A 159 16.06 2.05 5.31
N VAL A 160 16.49 3.23 5.77
CA VAL A 160 16.75 3.49 7.20
C VAL A 160 15.52 4.02 7.95
N ARG A 161 14.56 4.64 7.25
CA ARG A 161 13.33 5.19 7.85
C ARG A 161 12.10 4.34 7.55
N ALA A 162 12.23 3.03 7.78
CA ALA A 162 11.21 2.02 7.55
C ALA A 162 10.88 1.31 8.86
N TYR A 163 9.61 0.95 9.03
CA TYR A 163 9.16 0.06 10.11
C TYR A 163 8.75 -1.28 9.49
N PRO A 164 9.33 -2.41 9.94
CA PRO A 164 8.88 -3.72 9.49
C PRO A 164 7.49 -4.04 10.05
N VAL A 165 6.62 -4.59 9.20
CA VAL A 165 5.27 -5.06 9.56
C VAL A 165 5.05 -6.49 9.06
N SER A 166 4.10 -7.20 9.69
CA SER A 166 3.72 -8.57 9.27
C SER A 166 2.87 -8.50 8.01
N HIS A 167 3.17 -9.35 7.03
CA HIS A 167 2.29 -9.67 5.91
C HIS A 167 1.94 -11.17 5.93
N GLY A 168 1.53 -11.66 7.10
CA GLY A 168 1.01 -13.01 7.27
C GLY A 168 2.04 -14.13 7.24
N ALA A 169 1.57 -15.32 7.57
CA ALA A 169 2.36 -16.54 7.49
C ALA A 169 2.34 -17.12 6.06
N SER A 170 3.53 -17.38 5.51
CA SER A 170 3.70 -18.06 4.23
C SER A 170 4.29 -19.45 4.42
N LEU A 171 3.73 -20.42 3.68
CA LEU A 171 4.34 -21.74 3.54
C LEU A 171 5.43 -21.68 2.46
N LEU A 172 6.66 -21.96 2.84
CA LEU A 172 7.80 -21.92 1.94
C LEU A 172 8.06 -23.29 1.31
N ALA A 173 8.51 -23.29 0.05
CA ALA A 173 9.05 -24.49 -0.57
C ALA A 173 10.32 -24.96 0.16
N HIS A 174 10.59 -26.27 0.10
CA HIS A 174 11.79 -26.83 0.72
C HIS A 174 13.06 -26.20 0.13
N GLY A 175 13.96 -25.71 1.00
CA GLY A 175 15.21 -25.06 0.60
C GLY A 175 15.10 -23.55 0.32
N THR A 176 13.89 -22.97 0.38
CA THR A 176 13.71 -21.52 0.30
C THR A 176 14.17 -20.86 1.60
N ALA A 177 14.93 -19.77 1.48
CA ALA A 177 15.37 -18.99 2.63
C ALA A 177 14.17 -18.40 3.38
N LYS A 178 14.20 -18.46 4.71
CA LYS A 178 13.17 -17.83 5.55
C LYS A 178 13.37 -16.32 5.55
N PHE A 179 12.27 -15.60 5.72
CA PHE A 179 12.32 -14.17 6.02
C PHE A 179 12.99 -13.95 7.38
N SER A 180 13.64 -12.80 7.51
CA SER A 180 14.27 -12.41 8.77
C SER A 180 13.20 -12.23 9.85
N PRO A 181 13.36 -12.83 11.05
CA PRO A 181 12.35 -12.73 12.09
C PRO A 181 12.21 -11.28 12.55
N ILE A 182 11.00 -10.72 12.44
CA ILE A 182 10.66 -9.44 13.06
C ILE A 182 10.37 -9.72 14.54
N ARG A 183 11.15 -9.11 15.44
CA ARG A 183 10.94 -9.31 16.87
C ARG A 183 9.68 -8.55 17.31
N SER A 184 8.62 -9.26 17.68
CA SER A 184 7.59 -8.72 18.57
C SER A 184 7.91 -9.18 20.01
N HIS A 185 7.78 -8.26 20.97
CA HIS A 185 8.04 -8.58 22.39
C HIS A 185 6.91 -9.40 23.02
N ASP A 186 5.73 -9.43 22.39
CA ASP A 186 4.49 -10.06 22.89
C ASP A 186 3.87 -11.00 21.84
N SER A 187 4.65 -11.92 21.26
CA SER A 187 4.08 -12.92 20.34
C SER A 187 3.23 -13.93 21.13
N SER A 188 1.92 -13.91 20.93
CA SER A 188 1.04 -15.00 21.34
C SER A 188 1.20 -16.20 20.38
N PRO A 189 1.05 -17.45 20.85
CA PRO A 189 1.22 -18.62 19.99
C PRO A 189 0.17 -18.59 18.87
N ASN A 190 0.64 -18.68 17.62
CA ASN A 190 -0.19 -18.71 16.43
C ASN A 190 -1.18 -19.91 16.52
N PRO A 191 -2.51 -19.71 16.43
CA PRO A 191 -3.50 -20.78 16.59
C PRO A 191 -3.41 -21.86 15.49
N CYS A 192 -2.84 -21.52 14.33
CA CYS A 192 -2.60 -22.45 13.24
C CYS A 192 -1.24 -23.14 13.39
N LYS A 193 -1.15 -24.16 14.26
CA LYS A 193 0.01 -25.06 14.34
C LYS A 193 0.12 -25.96 13.11
N PHE A 194 0.59 -25.40 11.99
CA PHE A 194 1.15 -26.20 10.91
C PHE A 194 2.63 -26.45 11.23
N ASP A 195 2.90 -27.54 11.96
CA ASP A 195 4.23 -27.94 12.41
C ASP A 195 5.05 -28.59 11.27
N THR A 196 5.21 -27.87 10.15
CA THR A 196 5.95 -28.37 8.99
C THR A 196 7.36 -27.80 8.89
N GLY A 197 7.81 -26.97 9.83
CA GLY A 197 9.15 -26.35 9.81
C GLY A 197 9.41 -25.37 8.65
N HIS A 198 8.48 -25.28 7.69
CA HIS A 198 8.59 -24.52 6.45
C HIS A 198 7.75 -23.23 6.43
N ILE A 199 7.12 -22.86 7.55
CA ILE A 199 6.40 -21.59 7.66
C ILE A 199 7.36 -20.47 8.04
N SER A 200 7.17 -19.30 7.41
CA SER A 200 7.84 -18.05 7.72
C SER A 200 6.83 -16.91 7.64
N THR A 201 6.90 -15.95 8.57
CA THR A 201 6.15 -14.70 8.45
C THR A 201 6.75 -13.86 7.32
N THR A 202 5.96 -13.50 6.33
CA THR A 202 6.37 -12.56 5.28
C THR A 202 6.51 -11.18 5.91
N VAL A 203 7.58 -10.48 5.55
CA VAL A 203 7.90 -9.15 6.07
C VAL A 203 7.54 -8.11 5.02
N SER A 204 6.71 -7.15 5.42
CA SER A 204 6.39 -5.95 4.65
C SER A 204 6.91 -4.71 5.38
N THR A 205 6.68 -3.53 4.81
CA THR A 205 7.28 -2.28 5.28
C THR A 205 6.28 -1.14 5.34
N ALA A 206 6.33 -0.37 6.42
CA ALA A 206 5.74 0.96 6.54
C ALA A 206 6.81 2.05 6.38
N PHE A 207 6.62 2.94 5.41
CA PHE A 207 7.49 4.06 5.09
C PHE A 207 6.94 5.37 5.66
N LEU A 208 7.74 6.09 6.44
CA LEU A 208 7.38 7.44 6.91
C LEU A 208 8.10 8.50 6.07
N PHE A 209 7.32 9.35 5.42
CA PHE A 209 7.81 10.49 4.65
C PHE A 209 7.53 11.79 5.39
N THR A 210 8.55 12.64 5.53
CA THR A 210 8.43 13.96 6.16
C THR A 210 8.81 15.05 5.17
N HIS A 211 7.88 15.96 4.90
CA HIS A 211 8.13 17.15 4.12
C HIS A 211 8.70 18.25 5.03
N THR A 212 10.01 18.40 5.03
CA THR A 212 10.71 19.27 6.00
C THR A 212 10.27 20.73 5.96
N ARG A 213 9.98 21.30 4.77
CA ARG A 213 9.56 22.71 4.65
C ARG A 213 8.15 22.99 5.20
N LYS A 214 7.24 22.01 5.10
CA LYS A 214 5.85 22.13 5.58
C LYS A 214 5.65 21.49 6.96
N ASP A 215 6.66 20.78 7.46
CA ASP A 215 6.64 19.98 8.69
C ASP A 215 5.41 19.04 8.76
N GLN A 216 5.12 18.38 7.65
CA GLN A 216 4.00 17.44 7.51
C GLN A 216 4.51 16.05 7.10
N ASP A 217 3.84 15.02 7.59
CA ASP A 217 4.18 13.63 7.34
C ASP A 217 3.08 12.87 6.58
N VAL A 218 3.52 11.85 5.85
CA VAL A 218 2.67 10.80 5.29
C VAL A 218 3.27 9.45 5.67
N LEU A 219 2.44 8.54 6.18
CA LEU A 219 2.81 7.14 6.39
C LEU A 219 2.25 6.33 5.22
N PHE A 220 3.08 5.49 4.60
CA PHE A 220 2.65 4.54 3.59
C PHE A 220 2.95 3.13 4.06
N MET A 221 1.93 2.29 4.21
CA MET A 221 2.10 0.89 4.59
C MET A 221 1.86 0.03 3.35
N GLY A 222 2.80 -0.87 3.06
CA GLY A 222 2.51 -1.98 2.15
C GLY A 222 1.50 -2.95 2.76
N ASP A 223 1.41 -4.14 2.18
CA ASP A 223 0.49 -5.17 2.65
C ASP A 223 0.75 -5.50 4.10
N VAL A 224 -0.32 -5.66 4.87
CA VAL A 224 -0.22 -5.76 6.33
C VAL A 224 -1.33 -6.62 6.90
N GLU A 225 -0.93 -7.51 7.80
CA GLU A 225 -1.82 -8.37 8.58
C GLU A 225 -2.30 -7.63 9.85
N PRO A 226 -3.55 -7.85 10.32
CA PRO A 226 -3.98 -7.32 11.60
C PRO A 226 -3.14 -7.92 12.74
N ASP A 227 -2.70 -7.08 13.68
CA ASP A 227 -1.93 -7.56 14.85
C ASP A 227 -2.70 -8.63 15.64
N THR A 228 -4.04 -8.52 15.68
CA THR A 228 -4.94 -9.47 16.35
C THR A 228 -5.04 -10.83 15.68
N VAL A 229 -4.79 -10.91 14.37
CA VAL A 229 -4.81 -12.17 13.60
C VAL A 229 -3.42 -12.80 13.63
N GLY A 230 -2.37 -12.01 13.41
CA GLY A 230 -0.99 -12.48 13.40
C GLY A 230 -0.40 -12.79 14.78
N GLY A 231 -1.09 -12.43 15.88
CA GLY A 231 -0.56 -12.56 17.24
C GLY A 231 0.66 -11.66 17.47
N SER A 232 0.58 -10.44 16.94
CA SER A 232 1.69 -9.50 16.74
C SER A 232 1.42 -8.17 17.47
N SER A 233 2.45 -7.34 17.64
CA SER A 233 2.35 -5.95 18.09
C SER A 233 3.09 -4.98 17.17
N LEU A 234 3.40 -5.42 15.95
CA LEU A 234 4.22 -4.67 15.00
C LEU A 234 3.48 -3.44 14.50
N ASN A 235 2.19 -3.54 14.18
CA ASN A 235 1.39 -2.40 13.73
C ASN A 235 1.27 -1.37 14.86
N ARG A 236 1.02 -1.83 16.09
CA ARG A 236 1.01 -0.97 17.29
C ARG A 236 2.30 -0.16 17.45
N HIS A 237 3.48 -0.75 17.21
CA HIS A 237 4.74 -0.01 17.28
C HIS A 237 4.85 1.08 16.20
N VAL A 238 4.33 0.85 14.99
CA VAL A 238 4.24 1.88 13.95
C VAL A 238 3.35 3.03 14.43
N TRP A 239 2.18 2.71 15.01
CA TRP A 239 1.25 3.70 15.55
C TRP A 239 1.86 4.51 16.68
N GLU A 240 2.54 3.89 17.64
CA GLU A 240 3.25 4.58 18.71
C GLU A 240 4.33 5.54 18.17
N ALA A 241 5.06 5.13 17.12
CA ALA A 241 6.11 5.95 16.51
C ALA A 241 5.55 7.21 15.83
N VAL A 242 4.35 7.16 15.24
CA VAL A 242 3.74 8.31 14.54
C VAL A 242 2.73 9.08 15.39
N ALA A 243 2.32 8.55 16.55
CA ALA A 243 1.28 9.11 17.40
C ALA A 243 1.55 10.57 17.79
N GLN A 244 2.78 10.93 18.13
CA GLN A 244 3.12 12.31 18.50
C GLN A 244 2.98 13.27 17.32
N ARG A 245 3.28 12.82 16.10
CA ARG A 245 3.12 13.63 14.87
C ARG A 245 1.65 13.80 14.51
N ALA A 246 0.84 12.75 14.66
CA ALA A 246 -0.62 12.84 14.53
C ALA A 246 -1.24 13.74 15.62
N ALA A 247 -0.77 13.65 16.86
CA ALA A 247 -1.20 14.50 17.96
C ALA A 247 -0.97 15.99 17.66
N GLN A 248 0.12 16.33 16.96
CA GLN A 248 0.45 17.69 16.53
C GLN A 248 -0.27 18.13 15.24
N GLY A 249 -1.11 17.27 14.64
CA GLY A 249 -1.76 17.53 13.35
C GLY A 249 -0.81 17.49 12.14
N LYS A 250 0.40 16.97 12.34
CA LYS A 250 1.47 16.93 11.33
C LYS A 250 1.44 15.67 10.49
N LEU A 251 0.98 14.54 11.01
CA LEU A 251 0.64 13.39 10.16
C LEU A 251 -0.65 13.73 9.40
N ARG A 252 -0.56 13.86 8.07
CA ARG A 252 -1.67 14.32 7.22
C ARG A 252 -2.37 13.18 6.50
N ALA A 253 -1.67 12.09 6.20
CA ALA A 253 -2.26 10.90 5.61
C ALA A 253 -1.57 9.62 6.07
N VAL A 254 -2.35 8.54 6.15
CA VAL A 254 -1.88 7.16 6.22
C VAL A 254 -2.42 6.40 5.01
N PHE A 255 -1.56 5.72 4.27
CA PHE A 255 -1.97 4.76 3.24
C PHE A 255 -1.96 3.37 3.86
N LEU A 256 -3.09 2.68 3.78
CA LEU A 256 -3.31 1.39 4.43
C LEU A 256 -4.14 0.51 3.50
N GLU A 257 -3.80 -0.77 3.43
CA GLU A 257 -4.55 -1.70 2.58
C GLU A 257 -5.92 -2.06 3.14
N CYS A 258 -6.86 -2.42 2.27
CA CYS A 258 -8.05 -3.17 2.63
C CYS A 258 -8.38 -4.11 1.48
N SER A 259 -7.78 -5.30 1.50
CA SER A 259 -7.88 -6.21 0.36
C SER A 259 -9.25 -6.86 0.20
N TYR A 260 -9.98 -7.08 1.29
CA TYR A 260 -11.22 -7.86 1.32
C TYR A 260 -12.39 -7.10 1.97
N GLY A 261 -13.64 -7.49 1.69
CA GLY A 261 -14.84 -7.02 2.42
C GLY A 261 -15.05 -7.80 3.73
N SER A 262 -15.96 -7.36 4.60
CA SER A 262 -16.15 -7.95 5.94
C SER A 262 -16.53 -9.44 5.93
N ALA A 263 -17.05 -9.95 4.82
CA ALA A 263 -17.42 -11.36 4.69
C ALA A 263 -16.20 -12.32 4.65
N GLN A 264 -14.99 -11.82 4.42
CA GLN A 264 -13.79 -12.65 4.34
C GLN A 264 -13.38 -13.20 5.73
N PRO A 265 -13.31 -14.54 5.90
CA PRO A 265 -12.86 -15.13 7.16
C PRO A 265 -11.37 -14.89 7.43
N ASN A 266 -11.01 -14.85 8.72
CA ASN A 266 -9.65 -14.57 9.16
C ASN A 266 -8.61 -15.56 8.60
N GLU A 267 -8.98 -16.84 8.49
CA GLU A 267 -8.10 -17.91 8.00
C GLU A 267 -7.73 -17.75 6.52
N PHE A 268 -8.49 -16.93 5.78
CA PHE A 268 -8.29 -16.65 4.36
C PHE A 268 -7.90 -15.19 4.11
N LEU A 269 -7.45 -14.46 5.12
CA LEU A 269 -6.90 -13.11 4.94
C LEU A 269 -5.54 -13.13 4.28
N PHE A 270 -4.76 -14.21 4.46
CA PHE A 270 -3.42 -14.36 3.88
C PHE A 270 -2.53 -13.11 4.07
N GLY A 271 -2.58 -12.53 5.27
CA GLY A 271 -1.77 -11.36 5.61
C GLY A 271 -2.35 -10.01 5.19
N HIS A 272 -3.68 -9.91 5.02
CA HIS A 272 -4.37 -8.70 4.58
C HIS A 272 -5.50 -8.23 5.51
N LEU A 273 -6.05 -7.04 5.25
CA LEU A 273 -7.11 -6.42 6.05
C LEU A 273 -8.52 -6.52 5.41
N THR A 274 -9.53 -6.47 6.29
CA THR A 274 -10.94 -6.18 5.97
C THR A 274 -11.35 -4.87 6.65
N PRO A 275 -12.52 -4.27 6.38
CA PRO A 275 -12.91 -2.99 6.98
C PRO A 275 -12.92 -3.00 8.52
N PRO A 276 -13.41 -4.05 9.21
CA PRO A 276 -13.30 -4.14 10.66
C PRO A 276 -11.85 -4.15 11.17
N HIS A 277 -10.94 -4.85 10.47
CA HIS A 277 -9.53 -4.89 10.84
C HIS A 277 -8.83 -3.55 10.60
N LEU A 278 -9.04 -2.94 9.42
CA LEU A 278 -8.52 -1.61 9.11
C LEU A 278 -8.99 -0.59 10.15
N TYR A 279 -10.28 -0.58 10.46
CA TYR A 279 -10.83 0.35 11.43
C TYR A 279 -10.33 0.08 12.86
N ALA A 280 -10.05 -1.18 13.22
CA ALA A 280 -9.40 -1.51 14.48
C ALA A 280 -7.97 -0.96 14.58
N GLU A 281 -7.19 -1.00 13.49
CA GLU A 281 -5.86 -0.36 13.42
C GLU A 281 -5.97 1.18 13.57
N LEU A 282 -6.98 1.80 12.95
CA LEU A 282 -7.26 3.23 13.13
C LEU A 282 -7.67 3.56 14.58
N LYS A 283 -8.44 2.70 15.24
CA LYS A 283 -8.75 2.83 16.68
C LYS A 283 -7.48 2.73 17.53
N MET A 284 -6.53 1.85 17.17
CA MET A 284 -5.25 1.75 17.86
C MET A 284 -4.43 3.04 17.70
N LEU A 285 -4.34 3.59 16.48
CA LEU A 285 -3.73 4.90 16.27
C LEU A 285 -4.43 6.00 17.07
N ALA A 286 -5.76 6.05 17.08
CA ALA A 286 -6.54 7.00 17.86
C ALA A 286 -6.22 6.91 19.36
N GLU A 287 -6.05 5.70 19.88
CA GLU A 287 -5.67 5.46 21.27
C GLU A 287 -4.25 5.94 21.57
N CYS A 288 -3.28 5.66 20.68
CA CYS A 288 -1.93 6.19 20.82
C CYS A 288 -1.91 7.73 20.81
N VAL A 289 -2.70 8.36 19.93
CA VAL A 289 -2.86 9.83 19.88
C VAL A 289 -3.54 10.36 21.15
N ARG A 290 -4.54 9.66 21.67
CA ARG A 290 -5.22 10.00 22.93
C ARG A 290 -4.24 10.07 24.10
N VAL A 291 -3.37 9.07 24.20
CA VAL A 291 -2.29 9.05 25.20
C VAL A 291 -1.33 10.22 24.98
N ALA A 292 -0.89 10.47 23.74
CA ALA A 292 0.02 11.56 23.42
C ALA A 292 -0.55 12.95 23.72
N ARG A 293 -1.85 13.19 23.44
CA ARG A 293 -2.55 14.45 23.75
C ARG A 293 -3.04 14.56 25.20
N ARG A 294 -3.02 13.45 25.96
CA ARG A 294 -3.60 13.33 27.31
C ARG A 294 -5.11 13.62 27.33
N GLU A 295 -5.81 13.17 26.29
CA GLU A 295 -7.26 13.30 26.16
C GLU A 295 -8.01 12.12 26.82
N LYS A 296 -9.29 12.34 27.15
CA LYS A 296 -10.12 11.32 27.82
C LYS A 296 -10.83 10.37 26.84
N HIS A 297 -11.13 10.83 25.64
CA HIS A 297 -11.89 10.09 24.62
C HIS A 297 -11.18 10.15 23.26
N THR A 298 -11.53 9.24 22.37
CA THR A 298 -11.01 9.18 20.99
C THR A 298 -11.92 9.86 19.97
N THR A 299 -13.11 10.30 20.37
CA THR A 299 -14.07 10.97 19.47
C THR A 299 -13.46 12.22 18.84
N GLY A 300 -13.39 12.25 17.51
CA GLY A 300 -12.82 13.33 16.71
C GLY A 300 -11.31 13.49 16.83
N ILE A 301 -10.60 12.54 17.47
CA ILE A 301 -9.19 12.72 17.80
C ILE A 301 -8.27 12.71 16.59
N LEU A 302 -8.67 12.02 15.53
CA LEU A 302 -7.97 11.94 14.25
C LEU A 302 -8.44 12.99 13.24
N ARG A 303 -9.16 14.04 13.69
CA ARG A 303 -9.63 15.11 12.82
C ARG A 303 -8.50 15.74 12.00
N GLY A 304 -8.70 15.76 10.67
CA GLY A 304 -7.75 16.31 9.71
C GLY A 304 -6.68 15.32 9.21
N LEU A 305 -6.71 14.07 9.70
CA LEU A 305 -5.96 12.95 9.12
C LEU A 305 -6.79 12.28 8.02
N LYS A 306 -6.15 11.92 6.92
CA LYS A 306 -6.75 11.10 5.84
C LYS A 306 -6.30 9.65 5.96
N CYS A 307 -7.23 8.69 5.87
CA CYS A 307 -6.93 7.29 5.62
C CYS A 307 -7.16 7.00 4.14
N VAL A 308 -6.07 6.75 3.40
CA VAL A 308 -6.08 6.47 1.97
C VAL A 308 -6.04 4.96 1.78
N VAL A 309 -7.18 4.36 1.46
CA VAL A 309 -7.34 2.92 1.34
C VAL A 309 -6.82 2.45 -0.03
N ILE A 310 -5.90 1.50 0.00
CA ILE A 310 -5.21 0.94 -1.15
C ILE A 310 -5.34 -0.59 -1.23
N HIS A 311 -4.80 -1.18 -2.30
CA HIS A 311 -4.60 -2.62 -2.45
C HIS A 311 -5.88 -3.49 -2.35
N VAL A 312 -7.02 -2.99 -2.84
CA VAL A 312 -8.28 -3.78 -2.87
C VAL A 312 -8.15 -4.91 -3.90
N LYS A 313 -8.51 -6.15 -3.55
CA LYS A 313 -8.52 -7.26 -4.52
C LYS A 313 -9.77 -7.17 -5.38
N ASP A 314 -9.61 -6.78 -6.63
CA ASP A 314 -10.72 -6.65 -7.57
C ASP A 314 -11.22 -8.05 -8.00
N MET A 315 -12.49 -8.20 -8.38
CA MET A 315 -13.04 -9.41 -9.04
C MET A 315 -12.98 -10.72 -8.21
N MET A 316 -13.23 -10.67 -6.91
CA MET A 316 -13.37 -11.87 -6.08
C MET A 316 -14.76 -12.50 -6.23
N LEU A 317 -14.82 -13.81 -6.46
CA LEU A 317 -16.04 -14.58 -6.22
C LEU A 317 -16.26 -14.69 -4.69
N PRO A 318 -17.51 -14.67 -4.20
CA PRO A 318 -17.80 -14.98 -2.81
C PRO A 318 -17.19 -16.33 -2.42
N GLY A 319 -16.45 -16.35 -1.30
CA GLY A 319 -15.87 -17.60 -0.79
C GLY A 319 -16.97 -18.63 -0.46
N PRO A 320 -16.69 -19.94 -0.58
CA PRO A 320 -17.62 -20.95 -0.12
C PRO A 320 -17.83 -20.77 1.38
N GLY A 321 -19.08 -20.71 1.84
CA GLY A 321 -19.45 -20.47 3.25
C GLY A 321 -19.00 -21.55 4.25
N CYS A 322 -18.09 -22.46 3.88
CA CYS A 322 -17.56 -23.49 4.75
C CYS A 322 -16.07 -23.81 4.42
N PRO A 323 -15.16 -23.71 5.41
CA PRO A 323 -13.70 -23.81 5.21
C PRO A 323 -13.16 -25.21 4.89
N CYS A 324 -13.98 -26.27 4.93
CA CYS A 324 -13.52 -27.66 4.82
C CYS A 324 -13.63 -28.27 3.41
N ARG A 325 -13.93 -27.49 2.37
CA ARG A 325 -14.15 -27.99 1.00
C ARG A 325 -13.27 -27.30 -0.04
N ILE A 326 -11.96 -27.30 0.15
CA ILE A 326 -11.07 -27.33 -1.01
C ILE A 326 -10.98 -28.81 -1.39
N PRO A 327 -11.60 -29.27 -2.49
CA PRO A 327 -11.51 -30.66 -2.88
C PRO A 327 -10.04 -31.03 -3.03
N SER A 328 -9.59 -32.07 -2.32
CA SER A 328 -8.23 -32.62 -2.44
C SER A 328 -7.94 -33.18 -3.83
N ASN A 329 -8.97 -33.27 -4.67
CA ASN A 329 -8.92 -33.84 -6.00
C ASN A 329 -9.14 -32.72 -7.01
N CYS A 330 -8.17 -32.53 -7.91
CA CYS A 330 -8.36 -31.79 -9.16
C CYS A 330 -9.33 -32.60 -10.05
N ASP A 331 -10.62 -32.56 -9.71
CA ASP A 331 -11.68 -33.14 -10.53
C ASP A 331 -12.32 -32.01 -11.35
N PRO A 332 -12.08 -31.95 -12.67
CA PRO A 332 -12.67 -30.93 -13.54
C PRO A 332 -14.19 -30.95 -13.54
N GLU A 333 -14.82 -32.08 -13.21
CA GLU A 333 -16.28 -32.23 -13.23
C GLU A 333 -16.97 -31.56 -12.04
N LEU A 334 -16.25 -31.38 -10.91
CA LEU A 334 -16.76 -30.68 -9.72
C LEU A 334 -16.91 -29.15 -9.93
N LEU A 335 -16.28 -28.59 -10.96
CA LEU A 335 -16.35 -27.16 -11.32
C LEU A 335 -17.45 -26.86 -12.35
N ALA A 336 -18.09 -27.88 -12.91
CA ALA A 336 -19.17 -27.72 -13.89
C ALA A 336 -20.53 -27.57 -13.19
N SER A 337 -20.81 -26.40 -12.60
CA SER A 337 -22.18 -26.06 -12.19
C SER A 337 -22.95 -25.50 -13.38
N THR A 338 -24.18 -25.99 -13.61
CA THR A 338 -25.09 -25.48 -14.64
C THR A 338 -25.81 -24.18 -14.25
N GLU A 339 -25.74 -23.80 -12.97
CA GLU A 339 -26.29 -22.56 -12.45
C GLU A 339 -25.25 -21.44 -12.53
N PRO A 340 -25.61 -20.22 -12.97
CA PRO A 340 -24.72 -19.07 -12.90
C PRO A 340 -24.32 -18.84 -11.44
N GLY A 341 -23.02 -18.90 -11.16
CA GLY A 341 -22.47 -18.53 -9.85
C GLY A 341 -22.79 -17.06 -9.50
N PRO A 342 -22.64 -16.67 -8.23
CA PRO A 342 -22.81 -15.28 -7.83
C PRO A 342 -21.91 -14.35 -8.66
N LEU A 343 -22.45 -13.21 -9.06
CA LEU A 343 -21.70 -12.20 -9.80
C LEU A 343 -20.60 -11.59 -8.93
N PRO A 344 -19.47 -11.18 -9.52
CA PRO A 344 -18.44 -10.42 -8.82
C PRO A 344 -19.04 -9.15 -8.18
N VAL A 345 -18.70 -8.90 -6.92
CA VAL A 345 -19.13 -7.70 -6.21
C VAL A 345 -18.14 -6.56 -6.48
N ASP A 346 -18.64 -5.33 -6.57
CA ASP A 346 -17.79 -4.13 -6.57
C ASP A 346 -17.23 -3.92 -5.15
N LEU A 347 -16.15 -4.63 -4.87
CA LEU A 347 -15.56 -4.69 -3.54
C LEU A 347 -15.10 -3.33 -3.02
N ARG A 348 -14.68 -2.43 -3.92
CA ARG A 348 -14.29 -1.06 -3.54
C ARG A 348 -15.48 -0.29 -2.99
N LYS A 349 -16.65 -0.42 -3.63
CA LYS A 349 -17.89 0.21 -3.16
C LYS A 349 -18.37 -0.39 -1.85
N GLU A 350 -18.27 -1.71 -1.70
CA GLU A 350 -18.61 -2.42 -0.46
C GLU A 350 -17.72 -1.96 0.70
N ILE A 351 -16.40 -2.02 0.53
CA ILE A 351 -15.41 -1.57 1.52
C ILE A 351 -15.64 -0.11 1.90
N ALA A 352 -15.89 0.77 0.92
CA ALA A 352 -16.19 2.18 1.20
C ALA A 352 -17.42 2.32 2.11
N GLY A 353 -18.52 1.63 1.78
CA GLY A 353 -19.75 1.68 2.57
C GLY A 353 -19.58 1.11 3.99
N GLU A 354 -18.82 0.03 4.15
CA GLU A 354 -18.53 -0.56 5.46
C GLU A 354 -17.65 0.36 6.32
N LEU A 355 -16.62 0.96 5.74
CA LEU A 355 -15.75 1.92 6.43
C LEU A 355 -16.50 3.20 6.82
N ASP A 356 -17.38 3.71 5.94
CA ASP A 356 -18.23 4.86 6.26
C ASP A 356 -19.18 4.56 7.44
N ALA A 357 -19.75 3.35 7.47
CA ALA A 357 -20.60 2.91 8.60
C ALA A 357 -19.80 2.80 9.90
N LEU A 358 -18.60 2.20 9.85
CA LEU A 358 -17.70 2.08 11.00
C LEU A 358 -17.26 3.47 11.51
N GLU A 359 -16.98 4.42 10.63
CA GLU A 359 -16.61 5.79 11.01
C GLU A 359 -17.80 6.58 11.56
N ALA A 360 -19.01 6.38 11.04
CA ALA A 360 -20.22 6.98 11.60
C ALA A 360 -20.49 6.54 13.05
N GLU A 361 -20.15 5.28 13.38
CA GLU A 361 -20.26 4.73 14.73
C GLU A 361 -19.07 5.12 15.63
N GLY A 362 -17.84 4.91 15.16
CA GLY A 362 -16.63 5.11 15.96
C GLY A 362 -16.21 6.58 16.10
N GLN A 363 -16.62 7.43 15.17
CA GLN A 363 -16.47 8.89 15.19
C GLN A 363 -15.03 9.34 15.49
N LEU A 364 -14.03 8.70 14.89
CA LEU A 364 -12.61 9.05 15.11
C LEU A 364 -12.25 10.40 14.48
N GLY A 365 -13.04 10.87 13.51
CA GLY A 365 -12.95 12.17 12.85
C GLY A 365 -12.09 12.20 11.60
N LEU A 366 -11.68 11.05 11.05
CA LEU A 366 -10.82 10.98 9.86
C LEU A 366 -11.62 11.07 8.55
N GLU A 367 -10.94 11.43 7.47
CA GLU A 367 -11.45 11.33 6.11
C GLU A 367 -10.97 10.02 5.48
N ILE A 368 -11.89 9.13 5.08
CA ILE A 368 -11.57 7.85 4.43
C ILE A 368 -11.67 8.03 2.91
N ILE A 369 -10.62 7.63 2.18
CA ILE A 369 -10.54 7.75 0.72
C ILE A 369 -10.22 6.38 0.14
N VAL A 370 -11.21 5.70 -0.43
CA VAL A 370 -10.96 4.47 -1.20
C VAL A 370 -10.47 4.81 -2.59
N THR A 371 -9.22 4.42 -2.89
CA THR A 371 -8.53 4.87 -4.09
C THR A 371 -8.99 4.17 -5.37
N LYS A 372 -8.83 4.88 -6.49
CA LYS A 372 -9.02 4.39 -7.85
C LYS A 372 -7.74 4.55 -8.66
N GLN A 373 -7.55 3.69 -9.65
CA GLN A 373 -6.48 3.83 -10.62
C GLN A 373 -6.58 5.18 -11.34
N GLY A 374 -5.43 5.84 -11.55
CA GLY A 374 -5.32 7.17 -12.14
C GLY A 374 -5.66 8.33 -11.20
N GLN A 375 -6.17 8.05 -9.99
CA GLN A 375 -6.56 9.10 -9.04
C GLN A 375 -5.36 9.89 -8.54
N ARG A 376 -5.59 11.19 -8.30
CA ARG A 376 -4.64 12.11 -7.67
C ARG A 376 -4.99 12.32 -6.21
N ILE A 377 -4.00 12.18 -5.34
CA ILE A 377 -4.11 12.45 -3.89
C ILE A 377 -3.15 13.60 -3.55
N GLY A 378 -3.64 14.61 -2.83
CA GLY A 378 -2.86 15.82 -2.53
C GLY A 378 -2.58 16.68 -3.76
N ALA A 379 -3.57 16.80 -4.65
CA ALA A 379 -3.60 17.83 -5.70
C ALA A 379 -4.40 19.05 -5.20
N PRO A 380 -4.07 20.27 -5.67
CA PRO A 380 -4.88 21.46 -5.42
C PRO A 380 -6.28 21.37 -6.04
#